data_AF-A0A7S0LF91-F1
#
_entry.id   AF-A0A7S0LF91-F1
#
_cell.length_a   1.000
_cell.length_b   1.000
_cell.length_c   1.000
_cell.angle_alpha   90.00
_cell.angle_beta   90.00
_cell.angle_gamma   90.00
#
_symmetry.space_group_name_H-M   'P 1'
#
loop_
_entity.id
_entity.type
_entity.pdbx_description
1 polymer ?
#
loop_
_entity_poly.entity_id
_entity_poly.type
_entity_poly.pdbx_seq_one_letter_code
_entity_poly.pdbx_strand_id
1 'polypeptide(L)'
;AVACVRAVFIRCGEHAGAEVEHLAREGLEAWLSRKPECKHGALQQWLEPPRGKMQAVRVEWTPHCVRMDSRMNDHLAADKRVPLIQRLATFEVACRCTHSMTLNKHVRTEAEHQAASIALSLGLLAAPSHRIARLLVTFVQDSSGGLWVSWLSDVQL
;
A
#
# COMPACT_ATOMS: atom_id res chain seq x y z
N ALA A 1 -10.13 -10.34 -17.57
CA ALA A 1 -9.13 -10.26 -16.48
C ALA A 1 -9.61 -9.20 -15.49
N VAL A 2 -9.64 -9.50 -14.19
CA VAL A 2 -10.05 -8.50 -13.19
C VAL A 2 -8.85 -7.61 -12.94
N ALA A 3 -8.85 -6.40 -13.49
CA ALA A 3 -7.93 -5.36 -13.04
C ALA A 3 -8.47 -4.85 -11.70
N CYS A 4 -7.70 -5.04 -10.62
CA CYS A 4 -8.06 -4.50 -9.32
C CYS A 4 -7.27 -3.21 -9.12
N VAL A 5 -7.97 -2.11 -9.00
CA VAL A 5 -7.37 -0.82 -8.65
C VAL A 5 -7.30 -0.75 -7.14
N ARG A 6 -6.10 -0.49 -6.62
CA ARG A 6 -5.96 0.08 -5.28
C ARG A 6 -5.81 1.58 -5.48
N ALA A 7 -6.90 2.32 -5.25
CA ALA A 7 -6.86 3.77 -5.17
C ALA A 7 -6.80 4.12 -3.68
N VAL A 8 -5.77 4.86 -3.28
CA VAL A 8 -5.57 5.26 -1.89
C VAL A 8 -5.95 6.73 -1.76
N PHE A 9 -6.91 7.01 -0.89
CA PHE A 9 -7.32 8.36 -0.55
C PHE A 9 -6.79 8.71 0.84
N ILE A 10 -5.92 9.71 0.94
CA ILE A 10 -5.44 10.23 2.22
C ILE A 10 -6.28 11.45 2.56
N ARG A 11 -7.38 11.25 3.29
CA ARG A 11 -8.23 12.36 3.72
C ARG A 11 -7.53 13.11 4.86
N CYS A 12 -6.90 14.25 4.57
CA CYS A 12 -6.47 15.18 5.61
C CYS A 12 -7.70 15.91 6.18
N GLY A 13 -8.14 15.51 7.37
CA GLY A 13 -9.23 16.15 8.14
C GLY A 13 -9.27 15.60 9.57
N GLU A 14 -9.90 16.36 10.49
CA GLU A 14 -9.87 16.22 11.97
C GLU A 14 -10.23 14.83 12.55
N HIS A 15 -10.66 13.88 11.72
CA HIS A 15 -10.79 12.47 12.07
C HIS A 15 -9.88 11.64 11.17
N ALA A 16 -8.66 11.39 11.66
CA ALA A 16 -7.60 10.67 10.95
C ALA A 16 -7.93 9.18 10.78
N GLY A 17 -8.68 8.86 9.72
CA GLY A 17 -8.86 7.50 9.21
C GLY A 17 -8.58 7.47 7.72
N ALA A 18 -7.56 6.71 7.30
CA ALA A 18 -7.35 6.41 5.90
C ALA A 18 -8.33 5.31 5.48
N GLU A 19 -9.19 5.59 4.49
CA GLU A 19 -10.11 4.60 3.93
C GLU A 19 -9.50 4.06 2.63
N VAL A 20 -9.24 2.75 2.60
CA VAL A 20 -8.72 2.06 1.42
C VAL A 20 -9.88 1.46 0.65
N GLU A 21 -10.21 2.04 -0.50
CA GLU A 21 -11.22 1.52 -1.40
C GLU A 21 -10.60 0.61 -2.47
N HIS A 22 -11.12 -0.60 -2.59
CA HIS A 22 -10.77 -1.53 -3.66
C HIS A 22 -11.79 -1.41 -4.79
N LEU A 23 -11.40 -0.78 -5.89
CA LEU A 23 -12.29 -0.56 -7.04
C LEU A 23 -11.96 -1.56 -8.16
N ALA A 24 -13.02 -2.14 -8.76
CA ALA A 24 -12.92 -2.75 -10.07
C ALA A 24 -12.73 -1.66 -11.14
N ARG A 25 -12.31 -2.05 -12.35
CA ARG A 25 -12.10 -1.12 -13.46
C ARG A 25 -13.29 -0.19 -13.69
N GLU A 26 -14.48 -0.77 -13.77
CA GLU A 26 -15.73 -0.05 -14.04
C GLU A 26 -16.07 0.90 -12.88
N GLY A 27 -15.79 0.48 -11.64
CA GLY A 27 -15.97 1.30 -10.44
C GLY A 27 -15.03 2.50 -10.41
N LEU A 28 -13.79 2.35 -10.88
CA LEU A 28 -12.86 3.47 -10.99
C LEU A 28 -13.24 4.39 -12.15
N GLU A 29 -13.62 3.88 -13.32
CA GLU A 29 -14.07 4.72 -14.44
C GLU A 29 -15.28 5.59 -14.03
N ALA A 30 -16.21 5.01 -13.27
CA ALA A 30 -17.31 5.74 -12.64
C ALA A 30 -16.83 6.74 -11.56
N TRP A 31 -15.77 6.41 -10.82
CA TRP A 31 -15.19 7.30 -9.82
C TRP A 31 -14.44 8.49 -10.44
N LEU A 32 -13.65 8.27 -11.49
CA LEU A 32 -12.90 9.30 -12.22
C LEU A 32 -13.80 10.24 -13.01
N SER A 33 -14.91 9.72 -13.53
CA SER A 33 -15.91 10.53 -14.26
C SER A 33 -16.73 11.43 -13.34
N ARG A 34 -16.85 11.07 -12.07
CA ARG A 34 -17.30 12.00 -11.04
C ARG A 34 -16.12 12.92 -10.77
N LYS A 35 -16.24 14.22 -11.10
CA LYS A 35 -15.25 15.24 -10.73
C LYS A 35 -14.96 15.06 -9.23
N PRO A 36 -13.81 14.50 -8.81
CA PRO A 36 -13.59 14.28 -7.40
C PRO A 36 -13.44 15.68 -6.83
N GLU A 37 -14.35 16.10 -5.93
CA GLU A 37 -13.99 17.17 -5.00
C GLU A 37 -12.63 16.77 -4.44
N CYS A 38 -11.61 17.63 -4.59
CA CYS A 38 -10.22 17.33 -4.28
C CYS A 38 -10.07 16.79 -2.85
N LYS A 39 -10.30 15.49 -2.67
CA LYS A 39 -9.93 14.74 -1.48
C LYS A 39 -8.48 14.38 -1.73
N HIS A 40 -7.59 15.04 -1.00
CA HIS A 40 -6.14 14.88 -1.06
C HIS A 40 -5.78 13.40 -1.28
N GLY A 41 -5.12 13.08 -2.40
CA GLY A 41 -4.84 11.71 -2.78
C GLY A 41 -3.90 11.67 -3.98
N ALA A 42 -2.95 10.74 -3.96
CA ALA A 42 -2.06 10.50 -5.07
C ALA A 42 -2.54 9.26 -5.83
N LEU A 43 -2.88 9.43 -7.12
CA LEU A 43 -3.15 8.30 -7.99
C LEU A 43 -1.82 7.60 -8.29
N GLN A 44 -1.63 6.38 -7.78
CA GLN A 44 -0.50 5.54 -8.15
C GLN A 44 -0.80 4.75 -9.42
N GLN A 45 0.26 4.45 -10.18
CA GLN A 45 0.24 3.73 -11.45
C GLN A 45 -0.58 2.43 -11.37
N TRP A 46 -1.23 2.06 -12.49
CA TRP A 46 -1.94 0.80 -12.63
C TRP A 46 -1.00 -0.38 -12.49
N LEU A 47 -1.30 -1.26 -11.53
CA LEU A 47 -0.64 -2.54 -11.40
C LEU A 47 -1.65 -3.63 -11.68
N GLU A 48 -1.30 -4.54 -12.59
CA GLU A 48 -2.07 -5.77 -12.71
C GLU A 48 -2.01 -6.50 -11.37
N PRO A 49 -3.16 -6.95 -10.83
CA PRO A 49 -3.14 -7.75 -9.62
C PRO A 49 -2.29 -9.00 -9.90
N PRO A 50 -1.44 -9.40 -8.94
CA PRO A 50 -0.56 -10.54 -9.13
C PRO A 50 -1.39 -11.76 -9.50
N ARG A 51 -0.94 -12.49 -10.52
CA ARG A 51 -1.63 -13.71 -10.99
C ARG A 51 -1.67 -14.82 -9.92
N GLY A 52 -0.87 -14.70 -8.87
CA GLY A 52 -0.79 -15.62 -7.75
C GLY A 52 -1.42 -15.08 -6.47
N LYS A 53 -0.72 -15.33 -5.36
CA LYS A 53 -1.09 -14.84 -4.03
C LYS A 53 -0.62 -13.39 -3.87
N MET A 54 -1.43 -12.57 -3.20
CA MET A 54 -1.01 -11.22 -2.82
C MET A 54 0.12 -11.31 -1.80
N GLN A 55 1.20 -10.56 -2.02
CA GLN A 55 2.31 -10.41 -1.10
C GLN A 55 2.48 -8.93 -0.78
N ALA A 56 2.60 -8.61 0.50
CA ALA A 56 2.77 -7.24 0.95
C ALA A 56 3.89 -7.14 1.98
N VAL A 57 4.67 -6.06 1.89
CA VAL A 57 5.74 -5.71 2.80
C VAL A 57 5.37 -4.40 3.47
N ARG A 58 5.14 -4.43 4.78
CA ARG A 58 4.93 -3.22 5.57
C ARG A 58 6.26 -2.79 6.15
N VAL A 59 6.64 -1.54 5.89
CA VAL A 59 7.85 -0.92 6.38
C VAL A 59 7.48 0.22 7.31
N GLU A 60 7.94 0.12 8.54
CA GLU A 60 7.96 1.20 9.51
C GLU A 60 9.35 1.82 9.47
N TRP A 61 9.45 3.04 8.96
CA TRP A 61 10.67 3.79 8.83
C TRP A 61 10.71 4.93 9.84
N THR A 62 11.87 5.15 10.43
CA THR A 62 12.24 6.33 11.23
C THR A 62 13.66 6.76 10.83
N PRO A 63 14.12 7.96 11.22
CA PRO A 63 15.51 8.38 10.97
C PRO A 63 16.59 7.46 11.58
N HIS A 64 16.22 6.61 12.55
CA HIS A 64 17.17 5.81 13.33
C HIS A 64 17.03 4.31 13.09
N CYS A 65 15.86 3.85 12.64
CA CYS A 65 15.59 2.44 12.47
C CYS A 65 14.54 2.18 11.39
N VAL A 66 14.62 0.98 10.79
CA VAL A 66 13.64 0.47 9.85
C VAL A 66 13.19 -0.91 10.32
N ARG A 67 11.88 -1.08 10.51
CA ARG A 67 11.25 -2.36 10.84
C ARG A 67 10.39 -2.80 9.67
N MET A 68 10.38 -4.11 9.43
CA MET A 68 9.64 -4.67 8.31
C MET A 68 8.88 -5.91 8.72
N ASP A 69 7.63 -5.96 8.29
CA ASP A 69 6.79 -7.15 8.35
C ASP A 69 6.38 -7.53 6.93
N SER A 70 6.29 -8.83 6.66
CA SER A 70 5.84 -9.32 5.37
C SER A 70 4.74 -10.36 5.54
N ARG A 71 3.69 -10.24 4.72
CA ARG A 71 2.56 -11.16 4.72
C ARG A 71 2.18 -11.57 3.31
N MET A 72 1.76 -12.82 3.18
CA MET A 72 1.13 -13.34 1.96
C MET A 72 -0.27 -13.84 2.27
N ASN A 73 -1.19 -13.57 1.34
CA ASN A 73 -2.54 -14.08 1.38
C ASN A 73 -2.57 -15.58 1.02
N ASP A 74 -3.32 -16.38 1.78
CA ASP A 74 -3.41 -17.82 1.52
C ASP A 74 -4.22 -18.16 0.28
N HIS A 75 -5.10 -17.26 -0.15
CA HIS A 75 -5.94 -17.40 -1.31
C HIS A 75 -5.29 -16.79 -2.55
N LEU A 76 -5.60 -17.38 -3.71
CA LEU A 76 -5.23 -16.79 -4.99
C LEU A 76 -6.08 -15.55 -5.25
N ALA A 77 -5.48 -14.48 -5.76
CA ALA A 77 -6.20 -13.27 -6.13
C ALA A 77 -7.35 -13.55 -7.12
N ALA A 78 -7.19 -14.58 -7.96
CA ALA A 78 -8.18 -15.01 -8.94
C ALA A 78 -9.31 -15.90 -8.38
N ASP A 79 -9.21 -16.43 -7.15
CA ASP A 79 -10.20 -17.38 -6.61
C ASP A 79 -11.53 -16.68 -6.33
N LYS A 80 -12.53 -16.86 -7.21
CA LYS A 80 -13.84 -16.22 -7.12
C LYS A 80 -14.75 -16.80 -6.04
N ARG A 81 -14.37 -17.93 -5.43
CA ARG A 81 -15.14 -18.57 -4.35
C ARG A 81 -14.92 -17.86 -3.01
N VAL A 82 -13.85 -17.09 -2.90
CA VAL A 82 -13.45 -16.34 -1.71
C VAL A 82 -13.83 -14.86 -1.89
N PRO A 83 -14.42 -14.20 -0.87
CA PRO A 83 -14.71 -12.78 -0.92
C PRO A 83 -13.48 -11.93 -1.31
N LEU A 84 -13.71 -10.88 -2.09
CA LEU A 84 -12.66 -10.03 -2.66
C LEU A 84 -11.65 -9.56 -1.60
N ILE A 85 -12.15 -9.08 -0.46
CA ILE A 85 -11.30 -8.59 0.62
C ILE A 85 -10.41 -9.69 1.20
N GLN A 86 -10.95 -10.90 1.36
CA GLN A 86 -10.23 -12.01 1.99
C GLN A 86 -9.09 -12.55 1.12
N ARG A 87 -9.15 -12.37 -0.21
CA ARG A 87 -8.10 -12.80 -1.14
C ARG A 87 -7.13 -11.70 -1.57
N LEU A 88 -7.49 -10.42 -1.34
CA LEU A 88 -6.66 -9.29 -1.76
C LEU A 88 -5.98 -8.54 -0.61
N ALA A 89 -6.59 -8.47 0.57
CA ALA A 89 -5.98 -7.81 1.71
C ALA A 89 -4.94 -8.69 2.40
N THR A 90 -4.00 -8.06 3.09
CA THR A 90 -2.88 -8.76 3.76
C THR A 90 -2.78 -8.38 5.23
N PHE A 91 -2.65 -7.10 5.54
CA PHE A 91 -2.57 -6.66 6.93
C PHE A 91 -3.92 -6.24 7.50
N GLU A 92 -4.92 -6.07 6.65
CA GLU A 92 -6.26 -5.55 6.99
C GLU A 92 -7.23 -6.68 7.33
N VAL A 93 -6.90 -7.92 6.96
CA VAL A 93 -7.73 -9.10 7.19
C VAL A 93 -7.26 -9.91 8.39
N ALA A 94 -8.19 -10.70 8.92
CA ALA A 94 -7.90 -11.62 10.02
C ALA A 94 -6.69 -12.51 9.70
N CYS A 95 -5.83 -12.73 10.70
CA CYS A 95 -4.58 -13.48 10.56
C CYS A 95 -4.74 -14.91 10.03
N ARG A 96 -5.96 -15.46 9.99
CA ARG A 96 -6.23 -16.80 9.43
C ARG A 96 -6.24 -16.85 7.89
N CYS A 97 -6.25 -15.70 7.22
CA CYS A 97 -6.26 -15.60 5.75
C CYS A 97 -4.86 -15.30 5.19
N THR A 98 -3.86 -15.15 6.05
CA THR A 98 -2.53 -14.67 5.69
C THR A 98 -1.48 -15.30 6.59
N HIS A 99 -0.28 -15.51 6.07
CA HIS A 99 0.86 -15.94 6.89
C HIS A 99 2.03 -14.97 6.75
N SER A 100 2.85 -14.92 7.80
CA SER A 100 4.11 -14.17 7.78
C SER A 100 5.09 -14.82 6.83
N MET A 101 5.84 -14.00 6.10
CA MET A 101 6.86 -14.47 5.16
C MET A 101 8.25 -13.96 5.51
N THR A 102 9.25 -14.77 5.21
CA THR A 102 10.64 -14.32 5.23
C THR A 102 10.93 -13.49 3.99
N LEU A 103 11.36 -12.25 4.19
CA LEU A 103 11.83 -11.39 3.12
C LEU A 103 13.21 -11.82 2.63
N ASN A 104 13.37 -11.91 1.32
CA ASN A 104 14.70 -12.01 0.73
C ASN A 104 15.47 -10.69 0.92
N LYS A 105 16.81 -10.76 0.88
CA LYS A 105 17.69 -9.61 1.12
C LYS A 105 17.44 -8.47 0.13
N HIS A 106 17.18 -8.79 -1.14
CA HIS A 106 16.98 -7.80 -2.18
C HIS A 106 15.72 -6.96 -1.95
N VAL A 107 14.58 -7.61 -1.71
CA VAL A 107 13.30 -6.94 -1.40
C VAL A 107 13.41 -6.11 -0.13
N ARG A 108 14.12 -6.60 0.89
CA ARG A 108 14.37 -5.85 2.12
C ARG A 108 15.11 -4.54 1.80
N THR A 109 16.25 -4.62 1.12
CA THR A 109 17.06 -3.43 0.79
C THR A 109 16.29 -2.46 -0.09
N GLU A 110 15.53 -2.95 -1.07
CA GLU A 110 14.72 -2.10 -1.94
C GLU A 110 13.60 -1.39 -1.17
N ALA A 111 12.87 -2.11 -0.30
CA ALA A 111 11.81 -1.54 0.52
C ALA A 111 12.34 -0.47 1.49
N GLU A 112 13.52 -0.71 2.08
CA GLU A 112 14.22 0.25 2.93
C GLU A 112 14.57 1.53 2.17
N HIS A 113 15.20 1.37 1.00
CA HIS A 113 15.62 2.48 0.16
C HIS A 113 14.43 3.31 -0.32
N GLN A 114 13.36 2.66 -0.79
CA GLN A 114 12.15 3.35 -1.21
C GLN A 114 11.47 4.08 -0.04
N ALA A 115 11.37 3.47 1.14
CA ALA A 115 10.78 4.12 2.31
C ALA A 115 11.58 5.37 2.73
N ALA A 116 12.91 5.30 2.73
CA ALA A 116 13.77 6.44 3.03
C ALA A 116 13.62 7.55 1.98
N SER A 117 13.57 7.20 0.70
CA SER A 117 13.37 8.17 -0.40
C SER A 117 12.01 8.87 -0.31
N ILE A 118 10.96 8.13 0.05
CA ILE A 118 9.62 8.70 0.31
C ILE A 118 9.67 9.66 1.50
N ALA A 119 10.26 9.26 2.63
CA ALA A 119 10.37 10.10 3.81
C ALA A 119 11.14 11.41 3.51
N LEU A 120 12.25 11.33 2.77
CA LEU A 120 13.00 12.50 2.33
C LEU A 120 12.14 13.42 1.45
N SER A 121 11.45 12.85 0.46
CA SER A 121 10.60 13.60 -0.46
C SER A 121 9.45 14.29 0.27
N LEU A 122 8.80 13.61 1.22
CA LEU A 122 7.76 14.20 2.07
C LEU A 122 8.33 15.30 2.96
N GLY A 123 9.55 15.13 3.49
CA GLY A 123 10.25 16.16 4.25
C GLY A 123 10.53 17.43 3.45
N LEU A 124 10.82 17.32 2.15
CA LEU A 124 11.00 18.47 1.27
C LEU A 124 9.70 19.23 0.98
N LEU A 125 8.56 18.54 1.08
CA LEU A 125 7.23 19.14 0.89
C LEU A 125 6.66 19.71 2.19
N ALA A 126 7.15 19.26 3.35
CA ALA A 126 6.77 19.79 4.65
C ALA A 126 7.39 21.18 4.90
N ALA A 127 6.80 21.94 5.82
CA ALA A 127 7.39 23.21 6.23
C ALA A 127 8.79 22.96 6.86
N PRO A 128 9.77 23.89 6.72
CA PRO A 128 11.16 23.67 7.15
C PRO A 128 11.36 23.25 8.61
N SER A 129 10.39 23.56 9.47
CA SER A 129 10.38 23.20 10.89
C SER A 129 9.91 21.77 11.19
N HIS A 130 9.33 21.07 10.22
CA HIS A 130 8.76 19.74 10.38
C HIS A 130 9.68 18.70 9.77
N ARG A 131 9.87 17.57 10.45
CA ARG A 131 10.74 16.49 9.97
C ARG A 131 10.04 15.16 10.20
N ILE A 132 9.90 14.37 9.14
CA ILE A 132 9.27 13.05 9.25
C ILE A 132 9.94 12.22 10.36
N ALA A 133 9.26 12.07 11.48
CA ALA A 133 9.70 11.31 12.64
C ALA A 133 9.43 9.81 12.43
N ARG A 134 8.33 9.50 11.72
CA ARG A 134 7.89 8.14 11.45
C ARG A 134 7.09 8.06 10.15
N LEU A 135 7.32 6.99 9.39
CA LEU A 135 6.60 6.67 8.17
C LEU A 135 6.21 5.19 8.21
N LEU A 136 4.92 4.88 8.04
CA LEU A 136 4.44 3.52 7.85
C LEU A 136 3.95 3.37 6.41
N VAL A 137 4.67 2.62 5.60
CA VAL A 137 4.35 2.38 4.19
C VAL A 137 4.14 0.90 3.95
N THR A 138 3.14 0.55 3.16
CA THR A 138 2.95 -0.83 2.69
C THR A 138 3.26 -0.90 1.21
N PHE A 139 4.10 -1.84 0.85
CA PHE A 139 4.44 -2.20 -0.52
C PHE A 139 3.75 -3.50 -0.91
N VAL A 140 3.51 -3.68 -2.20
CA VAL A 140 3.10 -4.95 -2.81
C VAL A 140 4.16 -5.42 -3.79
N GLN A 141 4.35 -6.73 -3.84
CA GLN A 141 5.27 -7.35 -4.80
C GLN A 141 4.48 -7.89 -6.00
N ASP A 142 4.95 -7.57 -7.21
CA ASP A 142 4.35 -8.08 -8.44
C ASP A 142 4.90 -9.46 -8.83
N SER A 143 4.40 -10.02 -9.94
CA SER A 143 4.85 -11.33 -10.44
C SER A 143 6.27 -11.33 -11.04
N SER A 144 6.81 -10.17 -11.39
CA SER A 144 8.21 -10.00 -11.82
C SER A 144 9.18 -9.81 -10.66
N GLY A 145 8.67 -9.72 -9.43
CA GLY A 145 9.45 -9.43 -8.23
C GLY A 145 9.71 -7.95 -7.99
N GLY A 146 9.09 -7.06 -8.78
CA GLY A 146 9.09 -5.62 -8.55
C GLY A 146 8.31 -5.25 -7.29
N LEU A 147 8.83 -4.27 -6.55
CA LEU A 147 8.21 -3.76 -5.34
C LEU A 147 7.56 -2.41 -5.62
N TRP A 148 6.29 -2.30 -5.27
CA TRP A 148 5.49 -1.12 -5.56
C TRP A 148 4.87 -0.58 -4.28
N VAL A 149 4.90 0.74 -4.11
CA VAL A 149 4.17 1.38 -3.03
C VAL A 149 2.68 1.10 -3.22
N SER A 150 2.05 0.57 -2.18
CA SER A 150 0.62 0.30 -2.16
C SER A 150 -0.16 1.38 -1.43
N TRP A 151 0.27 1.80 -0.23
CA TRP A 151 -0.29 2.96 0.49
C TRP A 151 0.62 3.39 1.65
N LEU A 152 0.41 4.63 2.11
CA LEU A 152 0.95 5.15 3.37
C LEU A 152 -0.11 4.98 4.46
N SER A 153 0.24 4.28 5.53
CA SER A 153 -0.65 4.02 6.68
C SER A 153 -0.52 5.07 7.77
N ASP A 154 0.68 5.64 7.94
CA ASP A 154 0.97 6.63 8.98
C ASP A 154 2.13 7.53 8.53
N VAL A 155 2.04 8.82 8.81
CA VAL A 155 3.10 9.81 8.57
C VAL A 155 3.11 10.77 9.76
N GLN A 156 4.18 10.76 10.53
CA GLN A 156 4.37 11.65 11.68
C GLN A 156 5.48 12.64 11.37
N LEU A 157 5.19 13.94 11.59
CA LEU A 157 6.07 15.08 11.32
C LEU A 157 6.93 15.49 12.53
#